data_AF-A0A071MSA8-F1
#
_entry.id   AF-A0A071MSA8-F1
#
_cell.length_a   1.000
_cell.length_b   1.000
_cell.length_c   1.000
_cell.angle_alpha   90.00
_cell.angle_beta   90.00
_cell.angle_gamma   90.00
#
_symmetry.space_group_name_H-M   'P 1'
#
loop_
_entity.id
_entity.type
_entity.pdbx_description
1 polymer ?
#
loop_
_entity_poly.entity_id
_entity_poly.type
_entity_poly.pdbx_seq_one_letter_code
_entity_poly.pdbx_strand_id
1 'polypeptide(L)'
;MATYRQLSAQLERLQQKIDKEREKAIAEAIAEIRAKIEEYDITPEELGFRPIGSAVAAAAKPKRSLPPKYLNPKTGETWSGRGRAPTWLGKNRARFLIKD
;
A
#
# COMPACT_ATOMS: atom_id res chain seq x y z
N MET A 1 13.95 12.53 -55.29
CA MET A 1 13.97 11.56 -54.16
C MET A 1 14.41 12.29 -52.91
N ALA A 2 13.82 11.99 -51.76
CA ALA A 2 14.27 12.57 -50.49
C ALA A 2 15.72 12.14 -50.23
N THR A 3 16.57 13.08 -49.82
CA THR A 3 17.97 12.77 -49.52
C THR A 3 18.08 12.01 -48.19
N TYR A 4 19.12 11.19 -48.04
CA TYR A 4 19.36 10.42 -46.82
C TYR A 4 19.24 11.27 -45.55
N ARG A 5 19.84 12.47 -45.55
CA ARG A 5 19.78 13.42 -44.42
C ARG A 5 18.35 13.90 -44.09
N GLN A 6 17.52 14.12 -45.10
CA GLN A 6 16.13 14.55 -44.90
C GLN A 6 15.27 13.43 -44.30
N LEU A 7 15.48 12.19 -44.74
CA LEU A 7 14.78 11.02 -44.19
C LEU A 7 15.19 10.76 -42.74
N SER A 8 16.49 10.90 -42.40
CA SER A 8 16.97 10.80 -41.02
C SER A 8 16.33 11.85 -40.10
N ALA A 9 16.29 13.12 -40.53
CA ALA A 9 15.67 14.19 -39.74
C ALA A 9 14.15 14.00 -39.56
N GLN A 10 13.46 13.40 -40.55
CA GLN A 10 12.05 13.05 -40.42
C GLN A 10 11.83 11.91 -39.43
N LEU A 11 12.71 10.90 -39.42
CA LEU A 11 12.66 9.79 -38.48
C LEU A 11 12.80 10.28 -37.04
N GLU A 12 13.80 11.12 -36.76
CA GLU A 12 14.00 11.68 -35.41
C GLU A 12 12.78 12.47 -34.91
N ARG A 13 12.19 13.30 -35.79
CA ARG A 13 10.98 14.05 -35.46
C ARG A 13 9.78 13.14 -35.18
N LEU A 14 9.65 12.04 -35.92
CA LEU A 14 8.61 11.04 -35.69
C LEU A 14 8.85 10.30 -34.37
N GLN A 15 10.09 9.91 -34.09
CA GLN A 15 10.44 9.22 -32.85
C GLN A 15 10.13 10.08 -31.63
N GLN A 16 10.52 11.35 -31.64
CA GLN A 16 10.18 12.29 -30.55
C GLN A 16 8.67 12.44 -30.33
N LYS A 17 7.86 12.37 -31.39
CA LYS A 17 6.40 12.39 -31.26
C LYS A 17 5.87 11.10 -30.65
N ILE A 18 6.41 9.96 -31.07
CA ILE A 18 6.03 8.64 -30.54
C ILE A 18 6.36 8.56 -29.05
N ASP A 19 7.55 9.02 -28.64
CA ASP A 19 7.98 8.96 -27.24
C ASP A 19 7.09 9.84 -26.36
N LYS A 20 6.78 11.06 -26.80
CA LYS A 20 5.84 11.95 -26.10
C LYS A 20 4.45 11.36 -25.96
N GLU A 21 3.95 10.72 -27.01
CA GLU A 21 2.61 10.11 -26.96
C GLU A 21 2.60 8.85 -26.09
N ARG A 22 3.70 8.07 -26.08
CA ARG A 22 3.89 6.96 -25.16
C ARG A 22 3.92 7.41 -23.71
N GLU A 23 4.64 8.48 -23.38
CA GLU A 23 4.68 9.03 -22.03
C GLU A 23 3.28 9.44 -21.54
N LYS A 24 2.51 10.11 -22.40
CA LYS A 24 1.11 10.46 -22.09
C LYS A 24 0.24 9.23 -21.91
N ALA A 25 0.29 8.28 -22.83
CA ALA A 25 -0.51 7.05 -22.76
C ALA A 25 -0.19 6.24 -21.49
N ILE A 26 1.09 6.18 -21.09
CA ILE A 26 1.50 5.53 -19.85
C ILE A 26 0.96 6.30 -18.63
N ALA A 27 1.06 7.63 -18.62
CA ALA A 27 0.55 8.45 -17.52
C ALA A 27 -0.98 8.30 -17.36
N GLU A 28 -1.71 8.29 -18.46
CA GLU A 28 -3.17 8.07 -18.49
C GLU A 28 -3.53 6.67 -17.99
N ALA A 29 -2.86 5.62 -18.48
CA ALA A 29 -3.06 4.26 -18.01
C ALA A 29 -2.79 4.12 -16.50
N ILE A 30 -1.74 4.77 -15.98
CA ILE A 30 -1.44 4.78 -14.54
C ILE A 30 -2.57 5.47 -13.76
N ALA A 31 -3.08 6.59 -14.25
CA ALA A 31 -4.18 7.31 -13.61
C ALA A 31 -5.46 6.46 -13.56
N GLU A 32 -5.80 5.78 -14.66
CA GLU A 32 -6.95 4.86 -14.70
C GLU A 32 -6.79 3.68 -13.74
N ILE A 33 -5.61 3.08 -13.69
CA ILE A 33 -5.33 1.97 -12.76
C ILE A 33 -5.45 2.44 -11.31
N ARG A 34 -4.92 3.63 -10.98
CA ARG A 34 -5.06 4.20 -9.64
C ARG A 34 -6.52 4.46 -9.27
N ALA A 35 -7.30 5.02 -10.17
CA ALA A 35 -8.73 5.25 -9.95
C ALA A 35 -9.48 3.93 -9.67
N LYS A 36 -9.20 2.88 -10.46
CA LYS A 36 -9.77 1.54 -10.24
C LYS A 36 -9.30 0.91 -8.93
N ILE A 37 -8.05 1.10 -8.55
CA ILE A 37 -7.53 0.63 -7.26
C ILE A 37 -8.29 1.29 -6.10
N GLU A 38 -8.56 2.60 -6.17
CA GLU A 38 -9.31 3.33 -5.14
C GLU A 38 -10.80 2.95 -5.13
N GLU A 39 -11.42 2.79 -6.30
CA GLU A 39 -12.86 2.45 -6.43
C GLU A 39 -13.19 1.07 -5.86
N TYR A 40 -12.32 0.09 -6.11
CA TYR A 40 -12.56 -1.31 -5.76
C TYR A 40 -11.71 -1.80 -4.56
N ASP A 41 -10.96 -0.91 -3.91
CA ASP A 41 -9.98 -1.24 -2.84
C ASP A 41 -9.01 -2.37 -3.25
N ILE A 42 -8.60 -2.39 -4.53
CA ILE A 42 -7.78 -3.47 -5.08
C ILE A 42 -6.38 -3.41 -4.49
N THR A 43 -5.93 -4.51 -3.93
CA THR A 43 -4.58 -4.58 -3.35
C THR A 43 -3.53 -4.99 -4.39
N PRO A 44 -2.27 -4.55 -4.25
CA PRO A 44 -1.17 -5.02 -5.11
C PRO A 44 -1.00 -6.55 -5.09
N GLU A 45 -1.41 -7.18 -3.99
CA GLU A 45 -1.43 -8.62 -3.77
C GLU A 45 -2.40 -9.33 -4.73
N GLU A 46 -3.58 -8.75 -4.97
CA GLU A 46 -4.61 -9.26 -5.90
C GLU A 46 -4.25 -9.03 -7.37
N LEU A 47 -3.50 -7.96 -7.66
CA LEU A 47 -2.93 -7.69 -8.99
C LEU A 47 -1.72 -8.59 -9.30
N GLY A 48 -1.32 -9.46 -8.36
CA GLY A 48 -0.19 -10.37 -8.55
C GLY A 48 1.17 -9.70 -8.48
N PHE A 49 1.25 -8.42 -8.07
CA PHE A 49 2.50 -7.72 -7.80
C PHE A 49 3.08 -8.20 -6.46
N ARG A 50 3.55 -9.44 -6.42
CA ARG A 50 4.36 -9.91 -5.30
C ARG A 50 5.75 -9.30 -5.42
N PRO A 51 6.29 -8.66 -4.36
CA PRO A 51 7.67 -8.25 -4.36
C PRO A 51 8.54 -9.51 -4.53
N ILE A 52 9.30 -9.56 -5.63
CA ILE A 52 10.31 -10.59 -5.87
C ILE A 52 11.33 -10.48 -4.72
N GLY A 53 11.23 -11.38 -3.74
CA GLY A 53 12.07 -11.40 -2.53
C GLY A 53 11.34 -11.40 -1.18
N SER A 54 10.01 -11.26 -1.14
CA SER A 54 9.25 -11.14 0.13
C SER A 54 8.78 -12.47 0.73
N ALA A 55 9.56 -13.56 0.62
CA ALA A 55 9.27 -14.79 1.35
C ALA A 55 9.41 -14.65 2.90
N VAL A 56 9.83 -13.48 3.42
CA VAL A 56 10.10 -13.30 4.87
C VAL A 56 9.43 -12.05 5.49
N ALA A 57 8.71 -11.22 4.73
CA ALA A 57 8.12 -10.00 5.29
C ALA A 57 6.58 -10.04 5.27
N ALA A 58 6.00 -11.05 5.89
CA ALA A 58 4.66 -10.95 6.49
C ALA A 58 4.71 -10.03 7.74
N ALA A 59 5.27 -8.83 7.58
CA ALA A 59 5.41 -7.84 8.64
C ALA A 59 4.59 -6.59 8.26
N ALA A 60 3.35 -6.62 8.73
CA ALA A 60 2.60 -5.45 9.16
C ALA A 60 2.33 -4.35 8.11
N LYS A 61 1.23 -4.52 7.37
CA LYS A 61 0.24 -3.43 7.34
C LYS A 61 -0.02 -3.06 8.81
N PRO A 62 0.09 -1.80 9.27
CA PRO A 62 -0.41 -1.44 10.58
C PRO A 62 -1.92 -1.63 10.53
N LYS A 63 -2.41 -2.83 10.89
CA LYS A 63 -3.79 -2.98 11.33
C LYS A 63 -3.96 -1.90 12.38
N ARG A 64 -4.80 -0.89 12.13
CA ARG A 64 -5.21 0.13 13.12
C ARG A 64 -5.31 -0.59 14.45
N SER A 65 -4.33 -0.39 15.33
CA SER A 65 -4.34 -1.00 16.64
C SER A 65 -5.58 -0.42 17.30
N LEU A 66 -6.56 -1.28 17.58
CA LEU A 66 -7.71 -0.86 18.37
C LEU A 66 -7.18 -0.20 19.64
N PRO A 67 -7.75 0.93 20.07
CA PRO A 67 -7.30 1.60 21.28
C PRO A 67 -7.27 0.57 22.42
N PRO A 68 -6.17 0.51 23.19
CA PRO A 68 -6.06 -0.43 24.29
C PRO A 68 -7.20 -0.17 25.26
N LYS A 69 -8.04 -1.18 25.51
CA LYS A 69 -9.19 -1.05 26.43
C LYS A 69 -8.76 -1.23 27.88
N TYR A 70 -7.71 -2.03 28.10
CA TYR A 70 -7.17 -2.31 29.42
C TYR A 70 -5.66 -2.06 29.46
N LEU A 71 -5.15 -1.50 30.56
CA LEU A 71 -3.72 -1.25 30.82
C LEU A 71 -3.36 -1.77 32.20
N ASN A 72 -2.22 -2.46 32.28
CA ASN A 72 -1.63 -2.92 33.53
C ASN A 72 -0.77 -1.80 34.15
N PRO A 73 -1.14 -1.22 35.30
CA PRO A 73 -0.40 -0.12 35.90
C PRO A 73 0.98 -0.53 36.44
N LYS A 74 1.25 -1.83 36.60
CA LYS A 74 2.52 -2.33 37.13
C LYS A 74 3.56 -2.63 36.06
N THR A 75 3.12 -3.07 34.87
CA THR A 75 4.02 -3.52 33.79
C THR A 75 3.89 -2.69 32.51
N GLY A 76 2.86 -1.83 32.41
CA GLY A 76 2.56 -1.07 31.20
C GLY A 76 1.96 -1.90 30.07
N GLU A 77 1.67 -3.19 30.30
CA GLU A 77 1.05 -4.05 29.28
C GLU A 77 -0.38 -3.62 28.97
N THR A 78 -0.73 -3.56 27.69
CA THR A 78 -2.08 -3.17 27.25
C THR A 78 -2.80 -4.30 26.53
N TRP A 79 -4.11 -4.38 26.72
CA TRP A 79 -4.98 -5.36 26.06
C TRP A 79 -6.20 -4.69 25.44
N SER A 80 -6.42 -4.94 24.15
CA SER A 80 -7.51 -4.33 23.36
C SER A 80 -8.89 -4.96 23.61
N GLY A 81 -9.00 -5.98 24.47
CA GLY A 81 -10.25 -6.70 24.72
C GLY A 81 -10.61 -7.77 23.68
N ARG A 82 -9.80 -7.92 22.61
CA ARG A 82 -9.93 -9.00 21.62
C ARG A 82 -8.85 -10.06 21.82
N GLY A 83 -9.21 -11.33 21.66
CA GLY A 83 -8.31 -12.48 21.77
C GLY A 83 -8.21 -13.09 23.18
N ARG A 84 -7.16 -13.88 23.42
CA ARG A 84 -6.91 -14.50 24.73
C ARG A 84 -6.60 -13.42 25.76
N ALA A 85 -7.35 -13.42 26.87
CA ALA A 85 -7.12 -12.48 27.96
C ALA A 85 -5.78 -12.78 28.65
N PRO A 86 -4.96 -11.76 28.94
CA PRO A 86 -3.70 -11.95 29.64
C PRO A 86 -3.93 -12.23 31.13
N THR A 87 -3.00 -12.95 31.76
CA THR A 87 -3.11 -13.43 33.14
C THR A 87 -3.29 -12.30 34.16
N TRP A 88 -2.70 -11.13 33.90
CA TRP A 88 -2.77 -9.96 34.79
C TRP A 88 -4.17 -9.33 34.85
N LEU A 89 -5.02 -9.52 33.84
CA LEU A 89 -6.34 -8.90 33.78
C LEU A 89 -7.33 -9.52 34.79
N GLY A 90 -7.11 -10.79 35.15
CA GLY A 90 -7.87 -11.52 36.17
C GLY A 90 -9.41 -11.43 36.02
N LYS A 91 -10.12 -11.61 37.14
CA LYS A 91 -11.59 -11.49 37.21
C LYS A 91 -12.06 -10.03 37.36
N ASN A 92 -11.26 -9.17 37.98
CA ASN A 92 -11.58 -7.77 38.25
C ASN A 92 -11.08 -6.83 37.14
N ARG A 93 -11.64 -7.02 35.94
CA ARG A 93 -11.23 -6.31 34.71
C ARG A 93 -11.40 -4.79 34.80
N ALA A 94 -12.34 -4.32 35.63
CA ALA A 94 -12.63 -2.90 35.83
C ALA A 94 -11.44 -2.10 36.39
N ARG A 95 -10.51 -2.74 37.13
CA ARG A 95 -9.32 -2.06 37.68
C ARG A 95 -8.28 -1.70 36.64
N PHE A 96 -8.33 -2.35 35.49
CA PHE A 96 -7.38 -2.16 34.41
C PHE A 96 -8.00 -1.41 33.23
N LEU A 97 -9.29 -1.06 33.30
CA LEU A 97 -9.96 -0.37 32.21
C LEU A 97 -9.38 1.03 32.06
N ILE A 98 -8.89 1.37 30.87
CA ILE A 98 -8.53 2.73 30.53
C ILE A 98 -9.85 3.51 30.44
N LYS A 99 -10.06 4.46 31.35
CA LYS A 99 -11.08 5.49 31.16
C LYS A 99 -10.48 6.53 30.23
N ASP A 100 -11.10 6.75 29.08
CA ASP A 100 -10.87 7.94 28.25
C ASP A 100 -11.03 9.22 29.08
#